data_AF-A0A7S2JFE2-F1
#
_entry.id   AF-A0A7S2JFE2-F1
#
_cell.length_a   1.000
_cell.length_b   1.000
_cell.length_c   1.000
_cell.angle_alpha   90.00
_cell.angle_beta   90.00
_cell.angle_gamma   90.00
#
_symmetry.space_group_name_H-M   'P 1'
#
loop_
_entity.id
_entity.type
_entity.pdbx_description
1 polymer ?
#
loop_
_entity_poly.entity_id
_entity_poly.type
_entity_poly.pdbx_seq_one_letter_code
_entity_poly.pdbx_strand_id
1 'polypeptide(L)'
;KDCPTLREFHVRCFPFTAGDPDDATGVALAGALKHNCMLQSFALTGGSFRNKAADAMAEALKTNVVLQSFQCEFGELVKETGVALGGALEENSALKSVDLAFRACAAEATTAFADAIKTNSKLKSLGLHLGACDAETGRALAEAIKKNTTLQSLRFSVSAGARPISDELGVAVAEALKENCSIQSVRMSMPLARVAVGLALADALKMNSTLRALTFYNDYAESGAVRRAVASALEQNAMVRSLIFFDDRSPSERDELPPPEERAIAAALARNRELHRTWYAISALRR
;
A
#
# COMPACT_ATOMS: atom_id res chain seq x y z
N LYS A 1 12.46 30.58 -25.64
CA LYS A 1 11.27 29.78 -26.02
C LYS A 1 11.07 28.81 -24.89
N ASP A 2 10.24 29.17 -23.92
CA ASP A 2 10.04 28.44 -22.68
C ASP A 2 9.45 27.05 -22.98
N CYS A 3 10.25 26.00 -22.81
CA CYS A 3 9.76 24.63 -22.81
C CYS A 3 8.94 24.45 -21.52
N PRO A 4 7.67 24.03 -21.59
CA PRO A 4 6.90 23.81 -20.39
C PRO A 4 7.53 22.67 -19.57
N THR A 5 7.89 23.00 -18.34
CA THR A 5 8.60 22.19 -17.34
C THR A 5 7.69 21.15 -16.69
N LEU A 6 6.87 20.44 -17.46
CA LEU A 6 5.84 19.57 -16.90
C LEU A 6 6.49 18.45 -16.06
N ARG A 7 6.31 18.54 -14.74
CA ARG A 7 6.87 17.59 -13.76
C ARG A 7 5.87 16.53 -13.33
N GLU A 8 4.59 16.80 -13.52
CA GLU A 8 3.49 15.93 -13.11
C GLU A 8 2.52 15.74 -14.27
N PHE A 9 2.17 14.49 -14.55
CA PHE A 9 1.20 14.12 -15.58
C PHE A 9 0.25 13.10 -14.98
N HIS A 10 -0.94 13.53 -14.60
CA HIS A 10 -1.95 12.66 -14.00
C HIS A 10 -3.21 12.67 -14.86
N VAL A 11 -3.57 11.50 -15.36
CA VAL A 11 -4.80 11.28 -16.11
C VAL A 11 -5.60 10.20 -15.43
N ARG A 12 -6.87 10.53 -15.15
CA ARG A 12 -7.88 9.59 -14.70
C ARG A 12 -8.96 9.51 -15.77
N CYS A 13 -9.02 8.36 -16.41
CA CYS A 13 -10.09 8.00 -17.31
C CYS A 13 -11.25 7.43 -16.49
N PHE A 14 -12.48 7.60 -16.98
CA PHE A 14 -13.67 7.02 -16.37
C PHE A 14 -14.17 5.93 -17.33
N PRO A 15 -14.02 4.64 -16.99
CA PRO A 15 -14.22 3.56 -17.93
C PRO A 15 -15.71 3.26 -18.10
N PHE A 16 -16.36 3.73 -19.18
CA PHE A 16 -17.77 3.42 -19.44
C PHE A 16 -18.20 3.46 -20.92
N THR A 17 -17.31 3.75 -21.89
CA THR A 17 -17.73 3.92 -23.30
C THR A 17 -16.72 3.39 -24.32
N ALA A 18 -17.20 3.06 -25.53
CA ALA A 18 -16.34 2.77 -26.67
C ALA A 18 -15.43 3.98 -26.96
N GLY A 19 -14.10 3.80 -26.85
CA GLY A 19 -13.10 4.88 -26.98
C GLY A 19 -12.19 5.07 -25.76
N ASP A 20 -12.37 4.29 -24.69
CA ASP A 20 -11.48 4.33 -23.52
C ASP A 20 -10.01 4.05 -23.91
N PRO A 21 -9.04 4.77 -23.32
CA PRO A 21 -7.62 4.51 -23.55
C PRO A 21 -7.26 3.05 -23.32
N ASP A 22 -6.61 2.46 -24.31
CA ASP A 22 -6.28 1.04 -24.39
C ASP A 22 -4.76 0.81 -24.42
N ASP A 23 -4.36 -0.41 -24.76
CA ASP A 23 -2.95 -0.76 -24.91
C ASP A 23 -2.19 0.14 -25.89
N ALA A 24 -2.82 0.58 -26.99
CA ALA A 24 -2.14 1.44 -27.95
C ALA A 24 -1.80 2.80 -27.33
N THR A 25 -2.74 3.35 -26.55
CA THR A 25 -2.50 4.58 -25.78
C THR A 25 -1.42 4.38 -24.72
N GLY A 26 -1.47 3.26 -23.98
CA GLY A 26 -0.46 2.93 -22.97
C GLY A 26 0.94 2.79 -23.57
N VAL A 27 1.08 2.11 -24.71
CA VAL A 27 2.36 1.95 -25.41
C VAL A 27 2.90 3.29 -25.91
N ALA A 28 2.05 4.16 -26.45
CA ALA A 28 2.48 5.49 -26.90
C ALA A 28 2.99 6.34 -25.72
N LEU A 29 2.29 6.33 -24.58
CA LEU A 29 2.71 7.03 -23.37
C LEU A 29 4.00 6.45 -22.78
N ALA A 30 4.16 5.13 -22.79
CA ALA A 30 5.41 4.49 -22.39
C ALA A 30 6.59 4.92 -23.26
N GLY A 31 6.40 5.00 -24.58
CA GLY A 31 7.39 5.53 -25.52
C GLY A 31 7.80 6.98 -25.20
N ALA A 32 6.82 7.83 -24.86
CA ALA A 32 7.10 9.19 -24.42
C ALA A 32 7.84 9.22 -23.07
N LEU A 33 7.44 8.41 -22.10
CA LEU A 33 8.08 8.30 -20.78
C LEU A 33 9.53 7.84 -20.88
N LYS A 34 9.84 6.89 -21.77
CA LYS A 34 11.20 6.36 -21.97
C LYS A 34 12.23 7.45 -22.25
N HIS A 35 11.82 8.49 -22.98
CA HIS A 35 12.70 9.60 -23.36
C HIS A 35 12.46 10.87 -22.53
N ASN A 36 11.47 10.88 -21.64
CA ASN A 36 11.15 12.05 -20.84
C ASN A 36 12.14 12.21 -19.68
N CYS A 37 12.89 13.30 -19.70
CA CYS A 37 13.91 13.63 -18.70
C CYS A 37 13.47 14.68 -17.68
N MET A 38 12.19 15.11 -17.68
CA MET A 38 11.70 16.19 -16.82
C MET A 38 10.60 15.72 -15.86
N LEU A 39 9.80 14.75 -16.29
CA LEU A 39 8.65 14.25 -15.54
C LEU A 39 9.10 13.49 -14.30
N GLN A 40 8.57 13.90 -13.14
CA GLN A 40 8.85 13.30 -11.83
C GLN A 40 7.69 12.44 -11.33
N SER A 41 6.46 12.73 -11.78
CA SER A 41 5.26 12.01 -11.38
C SER A 41 4.37 11.69 -12.59
N PHE A 42 4.05 10.41 -12.75
CA PHE A 42 3.17 9.92 -13.81
C PHE A 42 2.03 9.10 -13.19
N ALA A 43 0.80 9.42 -13.54
CA ALA A 43 -0.37 8.65 -13.15
C ALA A 43 -1.29 8.44 -14.35
N LEU A 44 -1.69 7.19 -14.60
CA LEU A 44 -2.61 6.82 -15.66
C LEU A 44 -3.59 5.76 -15.14
N THR A 45 -4.84 6.14 -14.92
CA THR A 45 -5.85 5.30 -14.26
C THR A 45 -7.16 5.23 -15.03
N GLY A 46 -7.97 4.19 -14.82
CA GLY A 46 -9.32 4.07 -15.37
C GLY A 46 -9.40 3.82 -16.89
N GLY A 47 -8.35 3.27 -17.49
CA GLY A 47 -8.36 2.80 -18.88
C GLY A 47 -8.46 1.27 -18.99
N SER A 48 -8.46 0.79 -20.24
CA SER A 48 -8.42 -0.63 -20.62
C SER A 48 -6.99 -1.11 -20.93
N PHE A 49 -6.01 -0.66 -20.15
CA PHE A 49 -4.61 -1.08 -20.28
C PHE A 49 -4.45 -2.54 -19.84
N ARG A 50 -3.81 -3.37 -20.66
CA ARG A 50 -3.51 -4.78 -20.39
C ARG A 50 -2.00 -5.00 -20.46
N ASN A 51 -1.59 -6.24 -20.68
CA ASN A 51 -0.19 -6.67 -20.64
C ASN A 51 0.70 -5.90 -21.62
N LYS A 52 0.23 -5.57 -22.83
CA LYS A 52 1.05 -4.82 -23.81
C LYS A 52 1.43 -3.43 -23.29
N ALA A 53 0.48 -2.70 -22.70
CA ALA A 53 0.79 -1.43 -22.06
C ALA A 53 1.70 -1.62 -20.84
N ALA A 54 1.44 -2.63 -20.01
CA ALA A 54 2.25 -2.90 -18.81
C ALA A 54 3.71 -3.22 -19.14
N ASP A 55 3.95 -4.07 -20.15
CA ASP A 55 5.30 -4.42 -20.62
C ASP A 55 6.03 -3.21 -21.20
N ALA A 56 5.34 -2.40 -22.00
CA ALA A 56 5.92 -1.17 -22.54
C ALA A 56 6.27 -0.18 -21.41
N MET A 57 5.40 -0.05 -20.41
CA MET A 57 5.67 0.77 -19.23
C MET A 57 6.87 0.22 -18.44
N ALA A 58 6.99 -1.08 -18.25
CA ALA A 58 8.15 -1.70 -17.60
C ALA A 58 9.46 -1.33 -18.30
N GLU A 59 9.52 -1.42 -19.63
CA GLU A 59 10.69 -1.02 -20.42
C GLU A 59 11.02 0.47 -20.32
N ALA A 60 9.98 1.32 -20.28
CA ALA A 60 10.16 2.75 -20.07
C ALA A 60 10.71 3.03 -18.65
N LEU A 61 10.14 2.40 -17.62
CA LEU A 61 10.60 2.55 -16.23
C LEU A 61 12.04 2.07 -16.06
N LYS A 62 12.41 0.93 -16.64
CA LYS A 62 13.78 0.40 -16.57
C LYS A 62 14.86 1.40 -16.97
N THR A 63 14.55 2.25 -17.96
CA THR A 63 15.50 3.22 -18.52
C THR A 63 15.28 4.65 -18.03
N ASN A 64 14.12 4.97 -17.46
CA ASN A 64 13.83 6.31 -16.97
C ASN A 64 14.53 6.59 -15.63
N VAL A 65 15.42 7.59 -15.63
CA VAL A 65 16.25 7.97 -14.48
C VAL A 65 15.77 9.21 -13.72
N VAL A 66 14.61 9.77 -14.09
CA VAL A 66 14.08 11.02 -13.51
C VAL A 66 12.74 10.81 -12.81
N LEU A 67 11.93 9.86 -13.26
CA LEU A 67 10.62 9.58 -12.71
C LEU A 67 10.75 9.03 -11.28
N GLN A 68 10.09 9.69 -10.34
CA GLN A 68 10.14 9.35 -8.92
C GLN A 68 8.85 8.69 -8.43
N SER A 69 7.72 8.98 -9.09
CA SER A 69 6.40 8.45 -8.76
C SER A 69 5.72 7.90 -10.02
N PHE A 70 5.29 6.64 -9.94
CA PHE A 70 4.57 5.97 -11.02
C PHE A 70 3.28 5.35 -10.50
N GLN A 71 2.17 5.69 -11.13
CA GLN A 71 0.87 5.12 -10.83
C GLN A 71 0.18 4.64 -12.11
N CYS A 72 -0.22 3.37 -12.14
CA CYS A 72 -0.95 2.81 -13.26
C CYS A 72 -1.98 1.78 -12.82
N GLU A 73 -3.06 1.69 -13.59
CA GLU A 73 -4.02 0.60 -13.51
C GLU A 73 -3.88 -0.28 -14.76
N PHE A 74 -3.82 -1.58 -14.55
CA PHE A 74 -3.78 -2.60 -15.59
C PHE A 74 -4.92 -3.60 -15.39
N GLY A 75 -5.21 -4.37 -16.44
CA GLY A 75 -6.13 -5.50 -16.40
C GLY A 75 -5.59 -6.66 -15.55
N GLU A 76 -5.49 -7.82 -16.17
CA GLU A 76 -4.94 -9.01 -15.52
C GLU A 76 -3.41 -8.95 -15.48
N LEU A 77 -2.82 -9.16 -14.30
CA LEU A 77 -1.39 -9.37 -14.13
C LEU A 77 -1.05 -10.84 -14.41
N VAL A 78 -0.44 -11.09 -15.57
CA VAL A 78 0.10 -12.41 -15.94
C VAL A 78 1.59 -12.51 -15.61
N LYS A 79 2.12 -13.74 -15.62
CA LYS A 79 3.49 -14.04 -15.17
C LYS A 79 4.55 -13.18 -15.85
N GLU A 80 4.48 -13.06 -17.17
CA GLU A 80 5.43 -12.32 -18.00
C GLU A 80 5.45 -10.84 -17.63
N THR A 81 4.26 -10.25 -17.48
CA THR A 81 4.08 -8.86 -17.04
C THR A 81 4.62 -8.64 -15.62
N GLY A 82 4.38 -9.59 -14.72
CA GLY A 82 4.89 -9.55 -13.33
C GLY A 82 6.42 -9.54 -13.29
N VAL A 83 7.05 -10.38 -14.12
CA VAL A 83 8.51 -10.41 -14.29
C VAL A 83 9.02 -9.10 -14.89
N ALA A 84 8.37 -8.57 -15.92
CA ALA A 84 8.78 -7.33 -16.57
C ALA A 84 8.73 -6.13 -15.59
N LEU A 85 7.61 -5.96 -14.89
CA LEU A 85 7.45 -4.90 -13.89
C LEU A 85 8.41 -5.10 -12.71
N GLY A 86 8.60 -6.34 -12.25
CA GLY A 86 9.56 -6.66 -11.20
C GLY A 86 10.99 -6.27 -11.58
N GLY A 87 11.47 -6.73 -12.74
CA GLY A 87 12.80 -6.39 -13.25
C GLY A 87 12.98 -4.88 -13.47
N ALA A 88 11.94 -4.18 -13.93
CA ALA A 88 11.98 -2.73 -14.04
C ALA A 88 12.16 -2.06 -12.67
N LEU A 89 11.52 -2.56 -11.61
CA LEU A 89 11.72 -2.03 -10.25
C LEU A 89 13.11 -2.34 -9.69
N GLU A 90 13.64 -3.53 -9.93
CA GLU A 90 14.99 -3.91 -9.48
C GLU A 90 16.08 -3.04 -10.12
N GLU A 91 15.96 -2.75 -11.42
CA GLU A 91 16.96 -1.99 -12.17
C GLU A 91 16.77 -0.46 -12.06
N ASN A 92 15.55 0.01 -11.82
CA ASN A 92 15.30 1.45 -11.73
C ASN A 92 15.91 2.06 -10.46
N SER A 93 16.71 3.12 -10.64
CA SER A 93 17.41 3.82 -9.56
C SER A 93 16.71 5.09 -9.04
N ALA A 94 15.73 5.60 -9.79
CA ALA A 94 15.08 6.89 -9.57
C ALA A 94 13.78 6.78 -8.77
N LEU A 95 12.96 5.75 -9.03
CA LEU A 95 11.64 5.56 -8.43
C LEU A 95 11.71 5.48 -6.91
N LYS A 96 10.81 6.22 -6.28
CA LYS A 96 10.61 6.28 -4.82
C LYS A 96 9.19 5.86 -4.43
N SER A 97 8.22 6.04 -5.32
CA SER A 97 6.83 5.65 -5.10
C SER A 97 6.26 4.95 -6.33
N VAL A 98 5.60 3.82 -6.08
CA VAL A 98 4.91 3.04 -7.10
C VAL A 98 3.53 2.67 -6.57
N ASP A 99 2.48 2.91 -7.34
CA ASP A 99 1.10 2.55 -7.03
C ASP A 99 0.47 1.81 -8.21
N LEU A 100 0.29 0.50 -8.09
CA LEU A 100 -0.20 -0.34 -9.18
C LEU A 100 -1.54 -0.96 -8.79
N ALA A 101 -2.48 -0.89 -9.73
CA ALA A 101 -3.76 -1.57 -9.63
C ALA A 101 -3.88 -2.64 -10.72
N PHE A 102 -4.34 -3.83 -10.34
CA PHE A 102 -4.58 -4.95 -11.23
C PHE A 102 -5.99 -5.49 -11.00
N ARG A 103 -6.76 -5.67 -12.07
CA ARG A 103 -8.14 -6.21 -11.98
C ARG A 103 -8.17 -7.71 -11.66
N ALA A 104 -7.11 -8.44 -11.98
CA ALA A 104 -6.91 -9.84 -11.63
C ALA A 104 -5.40 -10.11 -11.55
N CYS A 105 -4.98 -11.11 -10.77
CA CYS A 105 -3.58 -11.47 -10.64
C CYS A 105 -3.43 -12.99 -10.69
N ALA A 106 -2.52 -13.47 -11.55
CA ALA A 106 -2.00 -14.83 -11.45
C ALA A 106 -1.00 -14.93 -10.28
N ALA A 107 -1.01 -16.07 -9.58
CA ALA A 107 -0.14 -16.28 -8.41
C ALA A 107 1.34 -16.15 -8.78
N GLU A 108 1.75 -16.74 -9.90
CA GLU A 108 3.13 -16.74 -10.39
C GLU A 108 3.61 -15.33 -10.73
N ALA A 109 2.71 -14.49 -11.23
CA ALA A 109 3.01 -13.10 -11.56
C ALA A 109 3.29 -12.28 -10.30
N THR A 110 2.50 -12.51 -9.26
CA THR A 110 2.66 -11.78 -8.01
C THR A 110 3.88 -12.25 -7.23
N THR A 111 4.24 -13.54 -7.32
CA THR A 111 5.50 -14.05 -6.75
C THR A 111 6.71 -13.36 -7.38
N ALA A 112 6.77 -13.26 -8.72
CA ALA A 112 7.86 -12.56 -9.41
C ALA A 112 7.95 -11.08 -8.98
N PHE A 113 6.80 -10.41 -8.87
CA PHE A 113 6.74 -9.03 -8.41
C PHE A 113 7.14 -8.89 -6.93
N ALA A 114 6.79 -9.84 -6.08
CA ALA A 114 7.17 -9.89 -4.67
C ALA A 114 8.68 -10.08 -4.49
N ASP A 115 9.32 -10.94 -5.29
CA ASP A 115 10.77 -11.10 -5.27
C ASP A 115 11.51 -9.81 -5.62
N ALA A 116 11.01 -9.04 -6.59
CA ALA A 116 11.55 -7.72 -6.90
C ALA A 116 11.38 -6.73 -5.73
N ILE A 117 10.22 -6.72 -5.06
CA ILE A 117 10.01 -5.87 -3.87
C ILE A 117 10.99 -6.28 -2.76
N LYS A 118 11.19 -7.58 -2.55
CA LYS A 118 12.06 -8.13 -1.50
C LYS A 118 13.50 -7.62 -1.61
N THR A 119 14.03 -7.50 -2.83
CA THR A 119 15.40 -7.07 -3.13
C THR A 119 15.53 -5.56 -3.37
N ASN A 120 14.42 -4.87 -3.66
CA ASN A 120 14.43 -3.44 -3.96
C ASN A 120 14.96 -2.60 -2.80
N SER A 121 15.97 -1.78 -3.09
CA SER A 121 16.63 -0.91 -2.09
C SER A 121 16.36 0.60 -2.29
N LYS A 122 15.49 0.96 -3.23
CA LYS A 122 15.26 2.36 -3.66
C LYS A 122 13.88 2.85 -3.29
N LEU A 123 12.88 2.00 -3.41
CA LEU A 123 11.48 2.31 -3.21
C LEU A 123 11.20 2.61 -1.74
N LYS A 124 10.43 3.68 -1.51
CA LYS A 124 10.00 4.15 -0.19
C LYS A 124 8.51 3.98 0.03
N SER A 125 7.72 4.00 -1.04
CA SER A 125 6.27 3.82 -0.99
C SER A 125 5.81 2.84 -2.05
N LEU A 126 5.01 1.86 -1.63
CA LEU A 126 4.37 0.87 -2.49
C LEU A 126 2.86 0.89 -2.26
N GLY A 127 2.10 1.06 -3.33
CA GLY A 127 0.66 0.86 -3.40
C GLY A 127 0.34 -0.32 -4.28
N LEU A 128 -0.47 -1.25 -3.78
CA LEU A 128 -1.00 -2.38 -4.55
C LEU A 128 -2.50 -2.50 -4.34
N HIS A 129 -3.24 -2.49 -5.45
CA HIS A 129 -4.65 -2.84 -5.49
C HIS A 129 -4.83 -4.09 -6.34
N LEU A 130 -5.27 -5.19 -5.72
CA LEU A 130 -5.40 -6.49 -6.37
C LEU A 130 -6.88 -6.89 -6.47
N GLY A 131 -7.37 -7.17 -7.67
CA GLY A 131 -8.77 -7.51 -7.86
C GLY A 131 -9.17 -8.91 -7.38
N ALA A 132 -8.19 -9.82 -7.33
CA ALA A 132 -8.28 -11.13 -6.69
C ALA A 132 -6.88 -11.51 -6.20
N CYS A 133 -6.81 -12.11 -5.02
CA CYS A 133 -5.57 -12.58 -4.41
C CYS A 133 -5.83 -13.92 -3.75
N ASP A 134 -5.00 -14.92 -4.05
CA ASP A 134 -5.02 -16.20 -3.36
C ASP A 134 -4.01 -16.22 -2.20
N ALA A 135 -4.00 -17.34 -1.47
CA ALA A 135 -3.14 -17.51 -0.31
C ALA A 135 -1.65 -17.53 -0.66
N GLU A 136 -1.29 -18.04 -1.84
CA GLU A 136 0.10 -18.07 -2.30
C GLU A 136 0.62 -16.66 -2.57
N THR A 137 -0.17 -15.87 -3.29
CA THR A 137 0.09 -14.46 -3.53
C THR A 137 0.29 -13.70 -2.23
N GLY A 138 -0.57 -13.94 -1.24
CA GLY A 138 -0.46 -13.27 0.06
C GLY A 138 0.79 -13.64 0.84
N ARG A 139 1.22 -14.91 0.80
CA ARG A 139 2.48 -15.35 1.43
C ARG A 139 3.70 -14.75 0.75
N ALA A 140 3.72 -14.70 -0.58
CA ALA A 140 4.83 -14.11 -1.33
C ALA A 140 5.00 -12.62 -0.97
N LEU A 141 3.90 -11.86 -0.98
CA LEU A 141 3.91 -10.44 -0.59
C LEU A 141 4.31 -10.25 0.88
N ALA A 142 3.83 -11.10 1.79
CA ALA A 142 4.21 -11.05 3.19
C ALA A 142 5.72 -11.29 3.39
N GLU A 143 6.31 -12.28 2.72
CA GLU A 143 7.75 -12.51 2.78
C GLU A 143 8.57 -11.35 2.19
N ALA A 144 8.09 -10.74 1.09
CA ALA A 144 8.72 -9.56 0.53
C ALA A 144 8.68 -8.37 1.50
N ILE A 145 7.52 -8.12 2.11
CA ILE A 145 7.33 -7.07 3.14
C ILE A 145 8.25 -7.34 4.32
N LYS A 146 8.28 -8.56 4.85
CA LYS A 146 9.10 -8.96 5.99
C LYS A 146 10.59 -8.67 5.77
N LYS A 147 11.10 -8.92 4.56
CA LYS A 147 12.53 -8.81 4.23
C LYS A 147 12.94 -7.44 3.69
N ASN A 148 12.04 -6.68 3.09
CA ASN A 148 12.38 -5.36 2.56
C ASN A 148 12.76 -4.40 3.71
N THR A 149 13.86 -3.68 3.56
CA THR A 149 14.39 -2.77 4.59
C THR A 149 14.31 -1.29 4.21
N THR A 150 13.73 -0.96 3.05
CA THR A 150 13.72 0.40 2.50
C THR A 150 12.34 1.01 2.39
N LEU A 151 11.30 0.20 2.26
CA LEU A 151 9.91 0.61 2.21
C LEU A 151 9.49 1.22 3.54
N GLN A 152 8.89 2.41 3.46
CA GLN A 152 8.41 3.17 4.62
C GLN A 152 6.89 3.28 4.62
N SER A 153 6.25 3.19 3.44
CA SER A 153 4.81 3.27 3.28
C SER A 153 4.29 2.12 2.42
N LEU A 154 3.32 1.39 2.95
CA LEU A 154 2.62 0.33 2.25
C LEU A 154 1.12 0.67 2.19
N ARG A 155 0.56 0.73 0.99
CA ARG A 155 -0.89 0.68 0.77
C ARG A 155 -1.22 -0.61 0.08
N PHE A 156 -2.14 -1.36 0.67
CA PHE A 156 -2.57 -2.64 0.17
C PHE A 156 -4.09 -2.68 0.16
N SER A 157 -4.68 -3.01 -0.97
CA SER A 157 -6.12 -3.20 -1.08
C SER A 157 -6.43 -4.39 -1.95
N VAL A 158 -7.45 -5.14 -1.55
CA VAL A 158 -7.99 -6.22 -2.36
C VAL A 158 -9.47 -5.94 -2.58
N SER A 159 -9.98 -6.09 -3.79
CA SER A 159 -11.44 -6.08 -4.00
C SER A 159 -11.98 -7.50 -3.88
N ALA A 160 -13.17 -7.67 -3.31
CA ALA A 160 -13.86 -8.95 -3.35
C ALA A 160 -14.34 -9.20 -4.78
N GLY A 161 -13.53 -9.90 -5.58
CA GLY A 161 -14.00 -10.48 -6.84
C GLY A 161 -14.99 -11.62 -6.60
N ALA A 162 -15.10 -12.55 -7.55
CA ALA A 162 -15.99 -13.72 -7.44
C ALA A 162 -15.56 -14.76 -6.37
N ARG A 163 -14.52 -14.49 -5.57
CA ARG A 163 -14.03 -15.38 -4.52
C ARG A 163 -13.92 -14.63 -3.19
N PRO A 164 -14.28 -15.27 -2.07
CA PRO A 164 -14.05 -14.69 -0.75
C PRO A 164 -12.55 -14.51 -0.54
N ILE A 165 -12.17 -13.31 -0.12
CA ILE A 165 -10.81 -13.04 0.33
C ILE A 165 -10.61 -13.77 1.66
N SER A 166 -9.59 -14.62 1.77
CA SER A 166 -9.27 -15.27 3.04
C SER A 166 -8.54 -14.30 3.98
N ASP A 167 -8.78 -14.44 5.28
CA ASP A 167 -8.02 -13.69 6.31
C ASP A 167 -6.52 -13.99 6.25
N GLU A 168 -6.11 -15.08 5.60
CA GLU A 168 -4.72 -15.56 5.54
C GLU A 168 -3.77 -14.49 4.99
N LEU A 169 -4.19 -13.73 3.98
CA LEU A 169 -3.41 -12.64 3.43
C LEU A 169 -3.23 -11.50 4.45
N GLY A 170 -4.31 -11.09 5.10
CA GLY A 170 -4.26 -10.04 6.12
C GLY A 170 -3.42 -10.44 7.33
N VAL A 171 -3.54 -11.70 7.76
CA VAL A 171 -2.75 -12.30 8.84
C VAL A 171 -1.28 -12.41 8.43
N ALA A 172 -0.97 -12.88 7.22
CA ALA A 172 0.41 -13.00 6.74
C ALA A 172 1.10 -11.63 6.67
N VAL A 173 0.41 -10.59 6.20
CA VAL A 173 0.94 -9.21 6.23
C VAL A 173 1.15 -8.74 7.67
N ALA A 174 0.24 -9.03 8.59
CA ALA A 174 0.42 -8.68 10.00
C ALA A 174 1.62 -9.40 10.64
N GLU A 175 1.81 -10.70 10.36
CA GLU A 175 3.00 -11.45 10.81
C GLU A 175 4.30 -10.86 10.23
N ALA A 176 4.31 -10.52 8.94
CA ALA A 176 5.44 -9.86 8.31
C ALA A 176 5.78 -8.52 8.97
N LEU A 177 4.76 -7.76 9.37
CA LEU A 177 4.93 -6.50 10.08
C LEU A 177 5.51 -6.69 11.49
N LYS A 178 5.38 -7.84 12.16
CA LYS A 178 6.06 -8.04 13.46
C LYS A 178 7.58 -7.93 13.34
N GLU A 179 8.12 -8.38 12.21
CA GLU A 179 9.57 -8.46 11.96
C GLU A 179 10.10 -7.31 11.10
N ASN A 180 9.25 -6.63 10.32
CA ASN A 180 9.70 -5.51 9.49
C ASN A 180 10.10 -4.29 10.34
N CYS A 181 11.32 -3.79 10.11
CA CYS A 181 11.89 -2.64 10.83
C CYS A 181 12.06 -1.38 9.96
N SER A 182 11.32 -1.25 8.87
CA SER A 182 11.43 -0.11 7.93
C SER A 182 10.11 0.61 7.68
N ILE A 183 9.00 -0.12 7.68
CA ILE A 183 7.67 0.38 7.37
C ILE A 183 7.13 1.20 8.54
N GLN A 184 6.73 2.43 8.24
CA GLN A 184 6.20 3.39 9.20
C GLN A 184 4.71 3.64 9.01
N SER A 185 4.16 3.37 7.83
CA SER A 185 2.75 3.59 7.52
C SER A 185 2.18 2.43 6.73
N VAL A 186 1.09 1.85 7.22
CA VAL A 186 0.34 0.80 6.53
C VAL A 186 -1.11 1.22 6.37
N ARG A 187 -1.65 1.12 5.15
CA ARG A 187 -3.09 1.20 4.90
C ARG A 187 -3.53 -0.09 4.24
N MET A 188 -4.44 -0.81 4.88
CA MET A 188 -5.03 -2.04 4.38
C MET A 188 -6.52 -1.85 4.15
N SER A 189 -7.02 -2.21 2.99
CA SER A 189 -8.45 -2.22 2.69
C SER A 189 -8.82 -3.56 2.08
N MET A 190 -9.43 -4.41 2.89
CA MET A 190 -9.87 -5.74 2.49
C MET A 190 -11.36 -5.88 2.86
N PRO A 191 -12.26 -6.11 1.89
CA PRO A 191 -13.63 -6.45 2.18
C PRO A 191 -13.61 -7.75 2.98
N LEU A 192 -14.16 -7.70 4.21
CA LEU A 192 -14.13 -8.78 5.20
C LEU A 192 -12.78 -9.00 5.89
N ALA A 193 -12.03 -7.96 6.27
CA ALA A 193 -11.02 -8.13 7.31
C ALA A 193 -11.73 -8.57 8.61
N ARG A 194 -11.75 -9.88 8.86
CA ARG A 194 -12.44 -10.43 10.03
C ARG A 194 -11.62 -10.19 11.29
N VAL A 195 -12.20 -10.53 12.43
CA VAL A 195 -11.57 -10.46 13.76
C VAL A 195 -10.15 -11.03 13.75
N ALA A 196 -9.86 -12.10 13.01
CA ALA A 196 -8.53 -12.70 12.91
C ALA A 196 -7.46 -11.71 12.38
N VAL A 197 -7.75 -10.97 11.32
CA VAL A 197 -6.83 -9.96 10.77
C VAL A 197 -6.62 -8.84 11.78
N GLY A 198 -7.69 -8.36 12.42
CA GLY A 198 -7.62 -7.32 13.44
C GLY A 198 -6.79 -7.73 14.66
N LEU A 199 -6.91 -8.98 15.13
CA LEU A 199 -6.10 -9.53 16.22
C LEU A 199 -4.63 -9.67 15.81
N ALA A 200 -4.35 -10.20 14.62
CA ALA A 200 -2.99 -10.31 14.12
C ALA A 200 -2.32 -8.93 13.98
N LEU A 201 -3.07 -7.91 13.51
CA LEU A 201 -2.59 -6.53 13.46
C LEU A 201 -2.36 -5.94 14.84
N ALA A 202 -3.18 -6.26 15.85
CA ALA A 202 -2.93 -5.84 17.23
C ALA A 202 -1.63 -6.45 17.78
N ASP A 203 -1.39 -7.73 17.51
CA ASP A 203 -0.11 -8.38 17.87
C ASP A 203 1.07 -7.76 17.12
N ALA A 204 0.89 -7.42 15.84
CA ALA A 204 1.90 -6.70 15.05
C ALA A 204 2.20 -5.32 15.64
N LEU A 205 1.18 -4.55 16.04
CA LEU A 205 1.37 -3.27 16.73
C LEU A 205 2.13 -3.45 18.04
N LYS A 206 1.87 -4.51 18.79
CA LYS A 206 2.56 -4.78 20.05
C LYS A 206 4.06 -5.05 19.85
N MET A 207 4.42 -5.80 18.79
CA MET A 207 5.80 -6.23 18.55
C MET A 207 6.62 -5.24 17.70
N ASN A 208 5.97 -4.51 16.80
CA ASN A 208 6.67 -3.65 15.86
C ASN A 208 7.10 -2.31 16.49
N SER A 209 8.38 -1.95 16.32
CA SER A 209 8.98 -0.74 16.91
C SER A 209 9.11 0.45 15.93
N THR A 210 8.64 0.31 14.70
CA THR A 210 8.82 1.28 13.60
C THR A 210 7.53 1.85 13.05
N LEU A 211 6.43 1.10 13.13
CA LEU A 211 5.10 1.46 12.64
C LEU A 211 4.54 2.65 13.42
N ARG A 212 4.16 3.70 12.69
CA ARG A 212 3.64 4.96 13.22
C ARG A 212 2.18 5.17 12.87
N ALA A 213 1.75 4.67 11.73
CA ALA A 213 0.40 4.82 11.23
C ALA A 213 -0.13 3.47 10.72
N LEU A 214 -1.29 3.07 11.21
CA LEU A 214 -2.03 1.92 10.70
C LEU A 214 -3.46 2.36 10.36
N THR A 215 -3.91 2.04 9.16
CA THR A 215 -5.31 2.16 8.77
C THR A 215 -5.75 0.81 8.28
N PHE A 216 -6.83 0.28 8.84
CA PHE A 216 -7.45 -0.92 8.30
C PHE A 216 -8.97 -0.82 8.39
N TYR A 217 -9.64 -1.39 7.41
CA TYR A 217 -11.08 -1.59 7.49
C TYR A 217 -11.32 -2.80 8.41
N ASN A 218 -12.27 -2.69 9.33
CA ASN A 218 -12.73 -3.78 10.17
C ASN A 218 -14.22 -3.54 10.40
N ASP A 219 -15.04 -4.57 10.23
CA ASP A 219 -16.47 -4.47 10.47
C ASP A 219 -16.71 -4.12 11.95
N TYR A 220 -17.40 -3.01 12.18
CA TYR A 220 -17.49 -2.38 13.50
C TYR A 220 -18.39 -3.17 14.44
N ALA A 221 -19.41 -3.86 13.91
CA ALA A 221 -20.52 -4.40 14.70
C ALA A 221 -20.12 -5.53 15.67
N GLU A 222 -19.01 -6.25 15.44
CA GLU A 222 -18.65 -7.45 16.24
C GLU A 222 -17.24 -7.44 16.85
N SER A 223 -16.42 -6.39 16.66
CA SER A 223 -14.98 -6.49 16.92
C SER A 223 -14.49 -5.97 18.27
N GLY A 224 -15.32 -6.04 19.33
CA GLY A 224 -14.89 -5.63 20.69
C GLY A 224 -13.60 -6.32 21.16
N ALA A 225 -13.39 -7.58 20.76
CA ALA A 225 -12.13 -8.29 21.00
C ALA A 225 -10.92 -7.64 20.32
N VAL A 226 -11.07 -7.18 19.07
CA VAL A 226 -10.02 -6.45 18.34
C VAL A 226 -9.73 -5.12 19.03
N ARG A 227 -10.76 -4.37 19.45
CA ARG A 227 -10.57 -3.10 20.16
C ARG A 227 -9.79 -3.29 21.46
N ARG A 228 -10.12 -4.32 22.25
CA ARG A 228 -9.36 -4.67 23.46
C ARG A 228 -7.92 -5.05 23.14
N ALA A 229 -7.71 -5.88 22.12
CA ALA A 229 -6.37 -6.29 21.71
C ALA A 229 -5.52 -5.08 21.26
N VAL A 230 -6.09 -4.19 20.46
CA VAL A 230 -5.43 -2.95 20.04
C VAL A 230 -5.14 -2.04 21.23
N ALA A 231 -6.10 -1.83 22.13
CA ALA A 231 -5.87 -1.01 23.32
C ALA A 231 -4.69 -1.54 24.14
N SER A 232 -4.68 -2.85 24.39
CA SER A 232 -3.58 -3.53 25.09
C SER A 232 -2.23 -3.43 24.35
N ALA A 233 -2.25 -3.52 23.01
CA ALA A 233 -1.05 -3.35 22.19
C ALA A 233 -0.51 -1.93 22.29
N LEU A 234 -1.36 -0.91 22.26
CA LEU A 234 -0.97 0.51 22.36
C LEU A 234 -0.51 0.90 23.77
N GLU A 235 -0.93 0.20 24.82
CA GLU A 235 -0.34 0.37 26.15
C GLU A 235 1.15 0.00 26.15
N GLN A 236 1.53 -1.02 25.38
CA GLN A 236 2.89 -1.53 25.29
C GLN A 236 3.69 -0.91 24.13
N ASN A 237 3.01 -0.24 23.19
CA ASN A 237 3.63 0.39 22.04
C ASN A 237 3.51 1.93 22.09
N ALA A 238 4.65 2.60 22.26
CA ALA A 238 4.74 4.06 22.26
C ALA A 238 5.01 4.65 20.85
N MET A 239 5.12 3.83 19.81
CA MET A 239 5.54 4.24 18.48
C MET A 239 4.39 4.69 17.60
N VAL A 240 3.23 4.03 17.71
CA VAL A 240 2.02 4.28 16.91
C VAL A 240 1.38 5.62 17.31
N ARG A 241 1.07 6.47 16.33
CA ARG A 241 0.55 7.84 16.52
C ARG A 241 -0.77 8.08 15.78
N SER A 242 -1.06 7.26 14.80
CA SER A 242 -2.28 7.29 14.02
C SER A 242 -2.80 5.87 13.87
N LEU A 243 -4.03 5.66 14.31
CA LEU A 243 -4.78 4.44 14.06
C LEU A 243 -6.16 4.86 13.58
N ILE A 244 -6.59 4.34 12.43
CA ILE A 244 -7.91 4.62 11.88
C ILE A 244 -8.63 3.29 11.69
N PHE A 245 -9.76 3.17 12.38
CA PHE A 245 -10.81 2.20 12.10
C PHE A 245 -11.87 2.89 11.25
N PHE A 246 -12.37 2.23 10.23
CA PHE A 246 -13.57 2.72 9.56
C PHE A 246 -14.76 2.43 10.47
N ASP A 247 -15.46 3.50 10.83
CA ASP A 247 -16.63 3.51 11.71
C ASP A 247 -17.88 3.53 10.80
N ASP A 248 -18.57 2.40 10.72
CA ASP A 248 -19.81 2.25 9.96
C ASP A 248 -21.06 2.52 10.80
N ARG A 249 -20.91 2.99 12.05
CA ARG A 249 -22.03 3.37 12.92
C ARG A 249 -22.97 4.32 12.21
N SER A 250 -24.26 4.09 12.44
CA SER A 250 -25.30 5.04 12.09
C SER A 250 -25.01 6.39 12.78
N PRO A 251 -25.48 7.53 12.23
CA PRO A 251 -25.32 8.83 12.87
C PRO A 251 -25.82 8.86 14.33
N SER A 252 -26.89 8.13 14.66
CA SER A 252 -27.43 8.03 16.02
C SER A 252 -26.51 7.32 17.02
N GLU A 253 -25.74 6.31 16.59
CA GLU A 253 -24.79 5.59 17.46
C GLU A 253 -23.48 6.37 17.68
N ARG A 254 -23.25 7.44 16.89
CA ARG A 254 -22.10 8.35 17.05
C ARG A 254 -22.32 9.42 18.11
N ASP A 255 -23.57 9.68 18.48
CA ASP A 255 -23.93 10.61 19.57
C ASP A 255 -23.86 9.94 20.95
N GLU A 256 -23.70 8.62 21.02
CA GLU A 256 -23.47 7.87 22.25
C GLU A 256 -22.01 7.96 22.72
N LEU A 257 -21.80 7.86 24.04
CA LEU A 257 -20.46 7.82 24.62
C LEU A 257 -19.68 6.62 24.05
N PRO A 258 -18.48 6.81 23.47
CA PRO A 258 -17.72 5.71 22.89
C PRO A 258 -17.34 4.66 23.95
N PRO A 259 -17.28 3.37 23.57
CA PRO A 259 -16.99 2.29 24.49
C PRO A 259 -15.62 2.47 25.17
N PRO A 260 -15.41 1.87 26.37
CA PRO A 260 -14.17 2.01 27.13
C PRO A 260 -12.90 1.75 26.30
N GLU A 261 -12.94 0.77 25.41
CA GLU A 261 -11.81 0.40 24.55
C GLU A 261 -11.42 1.52 23.58
N GLU A 262 -12.38 2.21 22.97
CA GLU A 262 -12.10 3.35 22.07
C GLU A 262 -11.49 4.52 22.81
N ARG A 263 -11.99 4.80 24.02
CA ARG A 263 -11.43 5.83 24.89
C ARG A 263 -10.00 5.48 25.30
N ALA A 264 -9.72 4.21 25.61
CA ALA A 264 -8.38 3.74 25.91
C ALA A 264 -7.43 3.88 24.71
N ILE A 265 -7.88 3.51 23.50
CA ILE A 265 -7.13 3.71 22.25
C ILE A 265 -6.82 5.20 22.03
N ALA A 266 -7.83 6.07 22.15
CA ALA A 266 -7.66 7.51 21.98
C ALA A 266 -6.66 8.10 22.98
N ALA A 267 -6.75 7.70 24.26
CA ALA A 267 -5.82 8.13 25.30
C ALA A 267 -4.38 7.65 25.03
N ALA A 268 -4.19 6.40 24.62
CA ALA A 268 -2.88 5.86 24.28
C ALA A 268 -2.25 6.58 23.08
N LEU A 269 -3.04 6.89 22.05
CA LEU A 269 -2.59 7.66 20.88
C LEU A 269 -2.24 9.11 21.24
N ALA A 270 -3.03 9.75 22.11
CA ALA A 270 -2.75 11.11 22.58
C ALA A 270 -1.40 11.15 23.31
N ARG A 271 -1.17 10.21 24.25
CA ARG A 271 0.12 10.04 24.93
C ARG A 271 1.27 9.86 23.95
N ASN A 272 1.12 9.01 22.93
CA ASN A 272 2.19 8.76 21.95
C ASN A 272 2.48 9.99 21.06
N ARG A 273 1.47 10.82 20.74
CA ARG A 273 1.65 12.10 20.02
C ARG A 273 2.35 13.14 20.87
N GLU A 274 2.00 13.24 22.14
CA GLU A 274 2.66 14.13 23.09
C GLU A 274 4.12 13.72 23.31
N LEU A 275 4.40 12.43 23.55
CA LEU A 275 5.76 11.90 23.65
C LEU A 275 6.62 12.27 22.43
N HIS A 276 6.06 12.24 21.22
CA HIS A 276 6.75 12.70 20.03
C HIS A 276 7.07 14.21 20.07
N ARG A 277 6.10 15.06 20.44
CA ARG A 277 6.32 16.51 20.54
C ARG A 277 7.36 16.85 21.60
N THR A 278 7.28 16.21 22.77
CA THR A 278 8.22 16.42 23.88
C THR A 278 9.62 15.94 23.51
N TRP A 279 9.75 14.78 22.85
CA TRP A 279 11.04 14.30 22.33
C TRP A 279 11.66 15.25 21.30
N TYR A 280 10.88 15.81 20.38
CA TYR A 280 11.36 16.82 19.42
C TYR A 280 11.79 18.11 20.10
N ALA A 281 11.05 18.59 21.11
CA ALA A 281 11.43 19.76 21.89
C ALA A 281 12.75 19.53 22.64
N ILE A 282 12.91 18.36 23.29
CA ILE A 282 14.13 17.99 24.02
C ILE A 282 15.32 17.78 23.07
N SER A 283 15.12 17.18 21.89
CA SER A 283 16.21 16.96 20.92
C SER A 283 16.62 18.22 20.17
N ALA A 284 15.70 19.18 19.95
CA ALA A 284 16.02 20.50 19.40
C ALA A 284 16.83 21.37 20.38
N LEU A 285 16.66 21.17 21.69
CA LEU A 285 17.46 21.81 22.75
C LEU A 285 18.86 21.21 22.93
N ARG A 286 19.17 20.09 22.26
CA ARG A 286 20.49 19.41 22.32
C ARG A 286 21.35 19.65 21.06
N ARG A 287 20.94 20.53 20.16
CA ARG A 287 21.76 21.05 19.05
C ARG A 287 22.09 22.51 19.32
#